data_AF-A0A378IFE6-F1
#
_entry.id   AF-A0A378IFE6-F1
#
_cell.length_a   1.000
_cell.length_b   1.000
_cell.length_c   1.000
_cell.angle_alpha   90.00
_cell.angle_beta   90.00
_cell.angle_gamma   90.00
#
_symmetry.space_group_name_H-M   'P 1'
#
loop_
_entity.id
_entity.type
_entity.pdbx_description
1 polymer ?
#
loop_
_entity_poly.entity_id
_entity_poly.type
_entity_poly.pdbx_seq_one_letter_code
_entity_poly.pdbx_strand_id
1 'polypeptide(L)'
;MNVADVYPKVREIVAEVLVIDEEEISLNSRLIVDLGAESIDFLDLVFQLEKEFKIKIPRGQLEKNARGDLAESEFEKGGVITAEGLKALQSYLSEVPVEQFKTNMKVNEIPMLFTIETFCKLVVSAITEQQSAATEA
;
A
#
# COMPACT_ATOMS: atom_id res chain seq x y z
N MET A 1 16.00 -6.59 1.79
CA MET A 1 15.53 -5.22 2.06
C MET A 1 14.27 -5.33 2.90
N ASN A 2 14.15 -4.61 4.02
CA ASN A 2 12.99 -4.73 4.92
C ASN A 2 12.34 -3.35 5.13
N VAL A 3 11.14 -3.31 5.74
CA VAL A 3 10.38 -2.07 6.01
C VAL A 3 11.24 -1.01 6.71
N ALA A 4 12.02 -1.38 7.73
CA ALA A 4 12.86 -0.44 8.47
C ALA A 4 13.94 0.24 7.61
N ASP A 5 14.38 -0.40 6.52
CA ASP A 5 15.41 0.14 5.63
C ASP A 5 14.84 1.20 4.68
N VAL A 6 13.61 0.97 4.21
CA VAL A 6 12.93 1.89 3.27
C VAL A 6 12.14 2.98 3.98
N TYR A 7 11.68 2.74 5.22
CA TYR A 7 10.86 3.68 6.00
C TYR A 7 11.39 5.11 6.06
N PRO A 8 12.68 5.38 6.40
CA PRO A 8 13.15 6.77 6.47
C PRO A 8 12.97 7.51 5.13
N LYS A 9 13.22 6.82 4.02
CA LYS A 9 13.07 7.41 2.69
C LYS A 9 11.62 7.54 2.25
N VAL A 10 10.77 6.55 2.58
CA VAL A 10 9.32 6.63 2.34
C VAL A 10 8.72 7.80 3.13
N ARG A 11 9.12 7.96 4.39
CA ARG A 11 8.67 9.05 5.26
C ARG A 11 9.04 10.42 4.69
N GLU A 12 10.30 10.60 4.27
CA GLU A 12 10.77 11.83 3.61
C GLU A 12 9.90 12.18 2.41
N ILE A 13 9.66 11.23 1.50
CA ILE A 13 8.84 11.44 0.30
C ILE A 13 7.40 11.79 0.66
N VAL A 14 6.80 11.12 1.66
CA VAL A 14 5.43 11.42 2.10
C VAL A 14 5.34 12.83 2.68
N ALA A 15 6.32 13.26 3.47
CA ALA A 15 6.40 14.62 4.01
C ALA A 15 6.47 15.67 2.88
N GLU A 16 7.29 15.42 1.86
CA GLU A 16 7.41 16.31 0.70
C GLU A 16 6.12 16.38 -0.13
N VAL A 17 5.47 15.23 -0.39
CA VAL A 17 4.25 15.16 -1.20
C VAL A 17 3.07 15.83 -0.49
N LEU A 18 2.88 15.53 0.80
CA LEU A 18 1.76 16.06 1.58
C LEU A 18 2.03 17.43 2.21
N VAL A 19 3.27 17.93 2.10
CA VAL A 19 3.70 19.22 2.66
C VAL A 19 3.43 19.26 4.18
N ILE A 20 3.83 18.20 4.88
CA ILE A 20 3.69 18.04 6.33
C ILE A 20 5.06 17.77 6.96
N ASP A 21 5.16 17.93 8.27
CA ASP A 21 6.39 17.62 8.99
C ASP A 21 6.60 16.09 9.07
N GLU A 22 7.85 15.65 8.86
CA GLU A 22 8.19 14.23 9.00
C GLU A 22 7.79 13.70 10.39
N GLU A 23 7.88 14.54 11.43
CA GLU A 23 7.52 14.22 12.82
C GLU A 23 6.05 13.82 13.00
N GLU A 24 5.15 14.25 12.10
CA GLU A 24 3.73 13.86 12.13
C GLU A 24 3.49 12.48 11.49
N ILE A 25 4.48 11.93 10.79
CA ILE A 25 4.36 10.69 10.03
C ILE A 25 4.85 9.51 10.85
N SER A 26 3.92 8.63 11.21
CA SER A 26 4.20 7.35 11.87
C SER A 26 3.93 6.18 10.92
N LEU A 27 4.57 5.03 11.16
CA LEU A 27 4.33 3.79 10.38
C LEU A 27 2.85 3.40 10.31
N ASN A 28 2.12 3.63 11.41
CA ASN A 28 0.70 3.32 11.52
C ASN A 28 -0.23 4.45 11.02
N SER A 29 0.32 5.61 10.63
CA SER A 29 -0.50 6.72 10.12
C SER A 29 -1.12 6.32 8.79
N ARG A 30 -2.43 6.49 8.65
CA ARG A 30 -3.15 6.27 7.40
C ARG A 30 -3.00 7.47 6.50
N LEU A 31 -2.60 7.23 5.25
CA LEU A 31 -2.26 8.31 4.33
C LEU A 31 -3.45 9.24 4.08
N ILE A 32 -4.63 8.67 3.81
CA ILE A 32 -5.84 9.45 3.50
C ILE A 32 -6.51 9.95 4.78
N VAL A 33 -6.69 9.07 5.76
CA VAL A 33 -7.56 9.37 6.92
C VAL A 33 -6.85 10.21 7.97
N ASP A 34 -5.56 9.96 8.21
CA ASP A 34 -4.81 10.64 9.27
C ASP A 34 -3.98 11.80 8.70
N LEU A 35 -3.38 11.64 7.51
CA LEU A 35 -2.54 12.67 6.88
C LEU A 35 -3.27 13.51 5.82
N GLY A 36 -4.55 13.20 5.54
CA GLY A 36 -5.39 14.00 4.65
C GLY A 36 -5.02 13.91 3.16
N ALA A 37 -4.29 12.87 2.74
CA ALA A 37 -3.89 12.71 1.34
C ALA A 37 -5.10 12.54 0.41
N GLU A 38 -5.07 13.26 -0.71
CA GLU A 38 -6.04 13.11 -1.78
C GLU A 38 -5.64 12.01 -2.77
N SER A 39 -6.58 11.70 -3.68
CA SER A 39 -6.33 10.70 -4.74
C SER A 39 -5.16 11.07 -5.66
N ILE A 40 -4.85 12.36 -5.79
CA ILE A 40 -3.75 12.88 -6.60
C ILE A 40 -2.42 12.65 -5.88
N ASP A 41 -2.35 12.97 -4.59
CA ASP A 41 -1.16 12.77 -3.76
C ASP A 41 -0.73 11.29 -3.75
N PHE A 42 -1.68 10.37 -3.84
CA PHE A 42 -1.40 8.95 -3.97
C PHE A 42 -0.61 8.61 -5.24
N LEU A 43 -0.98 9.21 -6.37
CA LEU A 43 -0.30 8.99 -7.65
C LEU A 43 1.09 9.62 -7.64
N ASP A 44 1.22 10.83 -7.10
CA ASP A 44 2.51 11.51 -6.96
C ASP A 44 3.44 10.76 -6.00
N LEU A 45 2.93 10.26 -4.87
CA LEU A 45 3.69 9.45 -3.92
C LEU A 45 4.24 8.18 -4.58
N VAL A 46 3.37 7.41 -5.26
CA VAL A 46 3.82 6.19 -5.97
C VAL A 46 4.87 6.53 -7.01
N PHE A 47 4.67 7.60 -7.78
CA PHE A 47 5.64 8.02 -8.80
C PHE A 47 7.01 8.42 -8.22
N GLN A 48 7.03 9.15 -7.09
CA GLN A 48 8.27 9.50 -6.40
C GLN A 48 8.97 8.27 -5.84
N LEU A 49 8.22 7.33 -5.26
CA LEU A 49 8.76 6.05 -4.79
C LEU A 49 9.36 5.22 -5.94
N GLU A 50 8.67 5.11 -7.07
CA GLU A 50 9.17 4.45 -8.27
C GLU A 50 10.50 5.04 -8.74
N LYS A 51 10.58 6.37 -8.79
CA LYS A 51 11.78 7.09 -9.22
C LYS A 51 12.94 6.93 -8.25
N GLU A 52 12.70 7.09 -6.95
CA GLU A 52 13.75 7.04 -5.92
C GLU A 52 14.31 5.62 -5.77
N PHE A 53 13.44 4.62 -5.68
CA PHE A 53 13.86 3.22 -5.52
C PHE A 53 14.16 2.53 -6.86
N LYS A 54 13.97 3.22 -8.00
CA LYS A 54 14.13 2.69 -9.36
C LYS A 54 13.29 1.43 -9.61
N ILE A 55 12.09 1.44 -9.06
CA ILE A 55 11.11 0.36 -9.13
C ILE A 55 9.94 0.70 -10.04
N LYS A 56 9.15 -0.30 -10.39
CA LYS A 56 7.85 -0.13 -11.04
C LYS A 56 6.74 -0.67 -10.16
N ILE A 57 5.77 0.17 -9.82
CA ILE A 57 4.61 -0.15 -9.02
C ILE A 57 3.37 0.08 -9.90
N PRO A 58 2.89 -0.96 -10.61
CA PRO A 58 1.73 -0.80 -11.47
C PRO A 58 0.47 -0.49 -10.65
N ARG A 59 -0.47 0.24 -11.26
CA ARG A 59 -1.78 0.51 -10.66
C ARG A 59 -2.49 -0.83 -10.38
N GLY A 60 -2.99 -0.99 -9.16
CA GLY A 60 -3.59 -2.24 -8.71
C GLY A 60 -2.59 -3.29 -8.19
N GLN A 61 -1.27 -3.00 -8.16
CA GLN A 61 -0.30 -3.92 -7.55
C GLN A 61 -0.58 -4.12 -6.05
N LEU A 62 -0.97 -3.05 -5.33
CA LEU A 62 -1.39 -3.16 -3.94
C LEU A 62 -2.58 -4.11 -3.77
N GLU A 63 -3.60 -3.96 -4.63
CA GLU A 63 -4.77 -4.82 -4.62
C GLU A 63 -4.40 -6.27 -4.96
N LYS A 64 -3.50 -6.47 -5.94
CA LYS A 64 -2.99 -7.79 -6.31
C LYS A 64 -2.20 -8.44 -5.18
N ASN A 65 -1.34 -7.69 -4.50
CA ASN A 65 -0.55 -8.17 -3.37
C ASN A 65 -1.46 -8.50 -2.18
N ALA A 66 -2.47 -7.68 -1.93
CA ALA A 66 -3.47 -7.92 -0.90
C ALA A 66 -4.37 -9.13 -1.21
N ARG A 67 -4.68 -9.35 -2.49
CA ARG A 67 -5.46 -10.50 -2.97
C ARG A 67 -4.65 -11.80 -2.92
N GLY A 68 -3.35 -11.74 -3.13
CA GLY A 68 -2.48 -12.91 -3.22
C GLY A 68 -2.93 -13.85 -4.35
N ASP A 69 -3.12 -15.12 -4.00
CA ASP A 69 -3.53 -16.18 -4.93
C ASP A 69 -5.05 -16.22 -5.22
N LEU A 70 -5.86 -15.41 -4.54
CA LEU A 70 -7.31 -15.40 -4.76
C LEU A 70 -7.65 -14.93 -6.18
N ALA A 71 -8.69 -15.52 -6.78
CA ALA A 71 -9.24 -14.99 -8.02
C ALA A 71 -9.95 -13.64 -7.77
N GLU A 72 -10.08 -12.81 -8.81
CA GLU A 72 -10.78 -11.52 -8.70
C GLU A 72 -12.22 -11.68 -8.19
N SER A 73 -12.95 -12.67 -8.72
CA SER A 73 -14.32 -13.01 -8.29
C SER A 73 -14.41 -13.54 -6.86
N GLU A 74 -13.30 -14.03 -6.30
CA GLU A 74 -13.21 -14.45 -4.90
C GLU A 74 -12.84 -13.28 -4.00
N PHE A 75 -12.05 -12.33 -4.50
CA PHE A 75 -11.69 -11.12 -3.77
C PHE A 75 -12.86 -10.13 -3.67
N GLU A 76 -13.51 -9.86 -4.80
CA GLU A 76 -14.63 -8.92 -4.90
C GLU A 76 -15.80 -9.47 -5.73
N LYS A 77 -17.01 -9.00 -5.41
CA LYS A 77 -18.21 -9.24 -6.21
C LYS A 77 -18.98 -7.94 -6.38
N GLY A 78 -18.99 -7.41 -7.60
CA GLY A 78 -19.71 -6.19 -7.95
C GLY A 78 -19.17 -4.95 -7.23
N GLY A 79 -17.84 -4.85 -7.05
CA GLY A 79 -17.20 -3.72 -6.37
C GLY A 79 -17.20 -3.81 -4.84
N VAL A 80 -17.75 -4.89 -4.27
CA VAL A 80 -17.79 -5.14 -2.83
C VAL A 80 -16.87 -6.30 -2.48
N ILE A 81 -16.05 -6.12 -1.45
CA ILE A 81 -15.09 -7.13 -1.01
C ILE A 81 -15.83 -8.28 -0.33
N THR A 82 -15.46 -9.50 -0.69
CA THR A 82 -16.05 -10.71 -0.09
C THR A 82 -15.43 -10.99 1.28
N ALA A 83 -15.97 -11.97 2.03
CA ALA A 83 -15.35 -12.43 3.27
C ALA A 83 -13.92 -12.97 3.07
N GLU A 84 -13.65 -13.61 1.94
CA GLU A 84 -12.32 -14.15 1.61
C GLU A 84 -11.35 -13.03 1.22
N GLY A 85 -11.80 -12.08 0.40
CA GLY A 85 -11.02 -10.88 0.07
C GLY A 85 -10.69 -10.05 1.30
N LEU A 86 -11.63 -9.92 2.25
CA LEU A 86 -11.42 -9.21 3.51
C LEU A 86 -10.38 -9.92 4.38
N LYS A 87 -10.37 -11.25 4.38
CA LYS A 87 -9.37 -12.05 5.11
C LYS A 87 -7.99 -11.92 4.49
N ALA A 88 -7.90 -11.91 3.16
CA ALA A 88 -6.63 -11.69 2.44
C ALA A 88 -6.08 -10.28 2.70
N LEU A 89 -6.95 -9.26 2.64
CA LEU A 89 -6.62 -7.88 3.01
C LEU A 89 -6.11 -7.77 4.45
N GLN A 90 -6.79 -8.39 5.42
CA GLN A 90 -6.33 -8.41 6.82
C GLN A 90 -4.98 -9.11 6.98
N SER A 91 -4.72 -10.15 6.18
CA SER A 91 -3.43 -10.84 6.20
C SER A 91 -2.30 -9.97 5.64
N TYR A 92 -2.57 -9.24 4.56
CA TYR A 92 -1.59 -8.36 3.92
C TYR A 92 -1.33 -7.10 4.76
N LEU A 93 -2.41 -6.44 5.17
CA LEU A 93 -2.44 -5.24 6.01
C LEU A 93 -2.47 -5.62 7.50
N SER A 94 -1.53 -6.47 7.92
CA SER A 94 -1.43 -6.96 9.30
C SER A 94 -1.18 -5.84 10.33
N GLU A 95 -0.72 -4.68 9.87
CA GLU A 95 -0.56 -3.47 10.67
C GLU A 95 -1.88 -2.74 10.97
N VAL A 96 -2.91 -3.00 10.15
CA VAL A 96 -4.19 -2.31 10.28
C VAL A 96 -5.06 -3.05 11.30
N PRO A 97 -5.62 -2.36 12.30
CA PRO A 97 -6.52 -3.00 13.26
C PRO A 97 -7.73 -3.63 12.58
N VAL A 98 -8.12 -4.83 13.01
CA VAL A 98 -9.27 -5.57 12.46
C VAL A 98 -10.58 -4.77 12.47
N GLU A 99 -10.71 -3.81 13.40
CA GLU A 99 -11.87 -2.92 13.53
C GLU A 99 -12.03 -1.95 12.35
N GLN A 100 -10.96 -1.69 11.60
CA GLN A 100 -11.00 -0.84 10.40
C GLN A 100 -11.60 -1.59 9.20
N PHE A 101 -11.66 -2.93 9.24
CA PHE A 101 -12.18 -3.76 8.15
C PHE A 101 -13.68 -3.98 8.30
N LYS A 102 -14.47 -3.46 7.36
CA LYS A 102 -15.93 -3.58 7.36
C LYS A 102 -16.42 -4.72 6.47
N THR A 103 -17.46 -5.44 6.90
CA THR A 103 -18.02 -6.63 6.22
C THR A 103 -18.68 -6.35 4.85
N ASN A 104 -18.81 -5.08 4.45
CA ASN A 104 -19.35 -4.65 3.16
C ASN A 104 -18.50 -3.53 2.53
N MET A 105 -17.20 -3.54 2.82
CA MET A 105 -16.26 -2.56 2.27
C MET A 105 -16.22 -2.64 0.75
N LYS A 106 -16.18 -1.49 0.10
CA LYS A 106 -16.00 -1.42 -1.36
C LYS A 106 -14.53 -1.40 -1.73
N VAL A 107 -14.21 -1.87 -2.93
CA VAL A 107 -12.83 -1.90 -3.45
C VAL A 107 -12.22 -0.49 -3.50
N ASN A 108 -13.03 0.53 -3.81
CA ASN A 108 -12.58 1.92 -3.81
C ASN A 108 -12.32 2.50 -2.40
N GLU A 109 -12.70 1.81 -1.32
CA GLU A 109 -12.38 2.21 0.05
C GLU A 109 -11.07 1.59 0.55
N ILE A 110 -10.50 0.57 -0.13
CA ILE A 110 -9.23 -0.07 0.25
C ILE A 110 -8.11 0.97 0.48
N PRO A 111 -7.93 2.00 -0.38
CA PRO A 111 -6.88 2.99 -0.17
C PRO A 111 -6.96 3.73 1.16
N MET A 112 -8.15 3.81 1.78
CA MET A 112 -8.33 4.45 3.08
C MET A 112 -7.71 3.66 4.24
N LEU A 113 -7.43 2.37 4.03
CA LEU A 113 -6.75 1.52 5.01
C LEU A 113 -5.23 1.64 4.93
N PHE A 114 -4.68 2.18 3.84
CA PHE A 114 -3.26 2.16 3.61
C PHE A 114 -2.53 3.08 4.58
N THR A 115 -1.56 2.48 5.27
CA THR A 115 -0.67 3.16 6.20
C THR A 115 0.69 3.39 5.54
N ILE A 116 1.54 4.17 6.21
CA ILE A 116 2.93 4.34 5.76
C ILE A 116 3.67 3.00 5.70
N GLU A 117 3.39 2.09 6.64
CA GLU A 117 3.95 0.75 6.61
C GLU A 117 3.49 -0.03 5.36
N THR A 118 2.24 0.12 4.92
CA THR A 118 1.74 -0.50 3.69
C THR A 118 2.59 -0.10 2.47
N PHE A 119 2.94 1.18 2.34
CA PHE A 119 3.81 1.66 1.26
C PHE A 119 5.23 1.14 1.38
N CYS A 120 5.77 1.05 2.60
CA CYS A 120 7.08 0.45 2.82
C CYS A 120 7.10 -1.02 2.37
N LYS A 121 6.06 -1.80 2.70
CA LYS A 121 5.90 -3.19 2.26
C LYS A 121 5.79 -3.27 0.74
N LEU A 122 5.08 -2.35 0.11
CA LEU A 122 4.94 -2.27 -1.34
C LEU A 122 6.29 -2.05 -2.03
N VAL A 123 7.06 -1.07 -1.54
CA VAL A 123 8.41 -0.78 -2.07
C VAL A 123 9.32 -2.00 -1.90
N VAL A 124 9.32 -2.63 -0.73
CA VAL A 124 10.11 -3.85 -0.48
C VAL A 124 9.71 -4.99 -1.41
N SER A 125 8.41 -5.21 -1.62
CA SER A 125 7.90 -6.21 -2.56
C SER A 125 8.39 -5.92 -3.98
N ALA A 126 8.23 -4.68 -4.46
CA ALA A 126 8.60 -4.29 -5.80
C ALA A 126 10.12 -4.41 -6.05
N ILE A 127 10.95 -4.01 -5.07
CA ILE A 127 12.41 -4.21 -5.13
C ILE A 127 12.74 -5.70 -5.25
N THR A 128 12.08 -6.53 -4.44
CA THR A 128 12.32 -7.98 -4.41
C THR A 128 11.92 -8.63 -5.74
N GLU A 129 10.72 -8.31 -6.26
CA GLU A 129 10.22 -8.82 -7.55
C GLU A 129 11.15 -8.43 -8.71
N GLN A 130 11.66 -7.20 -8.72
CA GLN A 130 12.57 -6.72 -9.76
C GLN A 130 13.97 -7.36 -9.67
N GLN A 131 14.45 -7.66 -8.47
CA GLN A 131 15.71 -8.40 -8.27
C GLN A 131 15.58 -9.86 -8.71
N SER A 132 14.45 -10.51 -8.44
CA SER A 132 14.16 -11.86 -8.93
C SER A 132 14.13 -11.90 -10.46
N ALA A 133 13.37 -11.00 -11.10
CA ALA A 133 13.27 -10.94 -12.55
C ALA A 133 14.61 -10.64 -13.26
N ALA A 134 15.52 -9.91 -12.62
CA ALA A 134 16.85 -9.62 -13.15
C ALA A 134 17.84 -10.80 -13.03
N THR A 135 17.56 -11.77 -12.16
CA THR A 135 18.42 -12.96 -11.96
C THR A 135 18.03 -14.10 -12.92
N GLU A 136 16.84 -14.04 -13.51
CA GLU A 136 16.31 -15.03 -14.46
C GLU A 136 16.52 -14.63 -15.94
N ALA A 137 17.15 -13.47 -16.20
CA ALA A 137 17.39 -12.90 -17.54
C ALA A 137 18.85 -13.04 -18.02
#